data_AF-A0A7W0RZC5-F1
#
_entry.id   AF-A0A7W0RZC5-F1
#
_cell.length_a   1.000
_cell.length_b   1.000
_cell.length_c   1.000
_cell.angle_alpha   90.00
_cell.angle_beta   90.00
_cell.angle_gamma   90.00
#
_symmetry.space_group_name_H-M   'P 1'
#
loop_
_entity.id
_entity.type
_entity.pdbx_description
1 polymer ?
#
loop_
_entity_poly.entity_id
_entity_poly.type
_entity_poly.pdbx_seq_one_letter_code
_entity_poly.pdbx_strand_id
1 'polypeptide(L)'
;DQARDDFEAVLPHAVSVHIKDGVWTDEGFEFVPAGCGSLPIALLLDDLSTRSWVGPIYSEYEGAGDFLGGTRESVGFLRSALNR
;
A
#
# COMPACT_ATOMS: atom_id res chain seq x y z
N ASP A 1 12.17 -5.07 -7.61
CA ASP A 1 13.13 -5.32 -6.52
C ASP A 1 13.37 -4.10 -5.64
N GLN A 2 13.70 -2.91 -6.17
CA GLN A 2 13.95 -1.70 -5.34
C GLN A 2 12.90 -1.39 -4.26
N ALA A 3 11.60 -1.35 -4.59
CA ALA A 3 10.56 -1.02 -3.61
C ALA A 3 10.50 -2.00 -2.42
N ARG A 4 10.85 -3.27 -2.65
CA ARG A 4 10.92 -4.28 -1.59
C ARG A 4 12.12 -4.02 -0.68
N ASP A 5 13.27 -3.71 -1.27
CA ASP A 5 14.49 -3.38 -0.52
C ASP A 5 14.29 -2.11 0.32
N ASP A 6 13.58 -1.12 -0.23
CA ASP A 6 13.22 0.10 0.48
C ASP A 6 12.30 -0.20 1.67
N PHE A 7 11.29 -1.06 1.51
CA PHE A 7 10.44 -1.52 2.61
C PHE A 7 11.26 -2.20 3.71
N GLU A 8 12.11 -3.15 3.37
CA GLU A 8 12.96 -3.85 4.33
C GLU A 8 13.84 -2.88 5.13
N ALA A 9 14.39 -1.85 4.47
CA ALA A 9 15.24 -0.86 5.10
C ALA A 9 14.48 0.07 6.07
N VAL A 10 13.22 0.42 5.77
CA VAL A 10 12.45 1.40 6.57
C VAL A 10 11.57 0.76 7.64
N LEU A 11 11.11 -0.48 7.43
CA LEU A 11 10.17 -1.17 8.32
C LEU A 11 10.64 -1.23 9.79
N PRO A 12 11.91 -1.49 10.12
CA PRO A 12 12.39 -1.48 11.51
C PRO A 12 12.23 -0.13 12.23
N HIS A 13 12.03 0.95 11.48
CA HIS A 13 11.97 2.32 11.96
C HIS A 13 10.58 2.95 11.76
N ALA A 14 9.62 2.19 11.21
CA ALA A 14 8.29 2.69 10.93
C ALA A 14 7.54 3.04 12.23
N VAL A 15 6.89 4.20 12.23
CA VAL A 15 6.02 4.66 13.34
C VAL A 15 4.56 4.78 12.92
N SER A 16 4.31 4.85 11.61
CA SER A 16 2.98 4.84 10.98
C SER A 16 3.09 4.23 9.60
N VAL A 17 2.03 3.59 9.12
CA VAL A 17 1.96 2.98 7.78
C VAL A 17 0.77 3.56 7.04
N HIS A 18 1.07 4.32 5.98
CA HIS A 18 0.10 4.88 5.04
C HIS A 18 0.32 4.20 3.70
N ILE A 19 -0.74 3.61 3.14
CA ILE A 19 -0.66 2.85 1.90
C ILE A 19 -1.37 3.61 0.80
N LYS A 20 -0.60 3.94 -0.23
CA LYS A 20 -1.05 4.38 -1.55
C LYS A 20 -0.45 3.45 -2.59
N ASP A 21 -1.03 3.42 -3.78
CA ASP A 21 -0.57 2.59 -4.90
C ASP A 21 -0.62 3.38 -6.19
N GLY A 22 0.11 2.91 -7.19
CA GLY A 22 0.23 3.59 -8.46
C GLY A 22 0.99 2.82 -9.52
N VAL A 23 0.87 3.32 -10.74
CA VAL A 23 1.57 2.82 -11.91
C VAL A 23 2.53 3.89 -12.42
N TRP A 24 3.72 3.45 -12.83
CA TRP A 24 4.65 4.32 -13.53
C TRP A 24 4.23 4.42 -14.99
N THR A 25 4.01 5.64 -15.45
CA THR A 25 3.73 6.01 -16.84
C THR A 25 4.87 6.89 -17.37
N ASP A 26 4.84 7.20 -18.67
CA ASP A 26 5.81 8.13 -19.26
C ASP A 26 5.68 9.57 -18.69
N GLU A 27 4.54 9.89 -18.09
CA GLU A 27 4.25 11.21 -17.52
C GLU A 27 4.51 11.29 -16.01
N GLY A 28 4.85 10.17 -15.37
CA GLY A 28 5.19 10.10 -13.94
C GLY A 28 4.50 8.95 -13.21
N PHE A 29 4.23 9.14 -11.92
CA PHE A 29 3.53 8.16 -11.10
C PHE A 29 2.04 8.51 -11.03
N GLU A 30 1.20 7.64 -11.58
CA GLU A 30 -0.25 7.79 -11.54
C GLU A 30 -0.84 6.98 -10.38
N PHE A 31 -1.53 7.66 -9.46
CA PHE A 31 -2.16 7.01 -8.31
C PHE A 31 -3.42 6.25 -8.69
N VAL A 32 -3.50 5.00 -8.25
CA VAL A 32 -4.66 4.11 -8.46
C VAL A 32 -5.08 3.47 -7.13
N PRO A 33 -6.26 2.83 -7.06
CA PRO A 33 -6.65 2.10 -5.85
C PRO A 33 -5.61 1.06 -5.43
N ALA A 34 -5.46 0.83 -4.12
CA ALA A 34 -4.50 -0.13 -3.61
C ALA A 34 -4.76 -1.54 -4.16
N GLY A 35 -3.72 -2.19 -4.68
CA GLY A 35 -3.81 -3.50 -5.33
C GLY A 35 -4.02 -3.45 -6.84
N CYS A 36 -4.28 -2.27 -7.41
CA CYS A 36 -4.35 -2.05 -8.85
C CYS A 36 -3.06 -1.49 -9.43
N GLY A 37 -2.11 -1.07 -8.59
CA GLY A 37 -0.84 -0.51 -9.03
C GLY A 37 0.28 -1.53 -9.08
N SER A 38 1.50 -1.00 -9.01
CA SER A 38 2.75 -1.76 -9.20
C SER A 38 3.54 -1.95 -7.92
N LEU A 39 3.13 -1.35 -6.80
CA LEU A 39 3.84 -1.49 -5.54
C LEU A 39 3.58 -2.89 -4.92
N PRO A 40 4.60 -3.52 -4.29
CA PRO A 40 4.45 -4.85 -3.70
C PRO A 40 3.73 -4.80 -2.33
N ILE A 41 2.52 -4.25 -2.29
CA ILE A 41 1.78 -3.97 -1.05
C ILE A 41 1.45 -5.26 -0.29
N ALA A 42 1.08 -6.34 -0.98
CA ALA A 42 0.80 -7.62 -0.31
C ALA A 42 2.03 -8.12 0.46
N LEU A 43 3.23 -8.01 -0.13
CA LEU A 43 4.48 -8.38 0.54
C LEU A 43 4.77 -7.47 1.74
N LEU A 44 4.56 -6.16 1.62
CA LEU A 44 4.69 -5.23 2.75
C LEU A 44 3.78 -5.64 3.93
N LEU A 45 2.53 -6.03 3.64
CA LEU A 45 1.58 -6.45 4.66
C LEU A 45 1.97 -7.77 5.34
N ASP A 46 2.51 -8.72 4.56
CA ASP A 46 3.07 -9.97 5.09
C ASP A 46 4.29 -9.71 6.00
N ASP A 47 5.18 -8.80 5.57
CA ASP A 47 6.38 -8.42 6.33
C ASP A 47 6.02 -7.70 7.64
N LEU A 48 5.04 -6.79 7.60
CA LEU A 48 4.50 -6.14 8.80
C LEU A 48 3.92 -7.16 9.78
N SER A 49 3.16 -8.14 9.27
CA SER A 49 2.56 -9.20 10.08
C SER A 49 3.64 -10.09 10.73
N THR A 50 4.67 -10.46 9.97
CA THR A 50 5.82 -11.26 10.44
C THR A 50 6.62 -10.53 11.53
N ARG A 51 6.68 -9.19 11.46
CA ARG A 51 7.37 -8.33 12.43
C ARG A 51 6.52 -7.98 13.65
N SER A 52 5.34 -8.59 13.81
CA SER A 52 4.42 -8.29 14.92
C SER A 52 4.02 -6.81 14.98
N TRP A 53 3.85 -6.17 13.82
CA TRP A 53 3.31 -4.81 13.74
C TRP A 53 1.90 -4.78 14.35
N VAL A 54 1.67 -3.86 15.29
CA VAL A 54 0.37 -3.68 15.97
C VAL A 54 -0.27 -2.32 15.68
N GLY A 55 0.39 -1.48 14.91
CA GLY A 55 -0.11 -0.15 14.54
C GLY A 55 -1.24 -0.21 13.51
N PRO A 56 -2.06 0.83 13.41
CA PRO A 56 -3.04 0.94 12.34
C PRO A 56 -2.36 0.98 10.96
N ILE A 57 -3.10 0.52 9.95
CA ILE A 57 -2.75 0.67 8.53
C ILE A 57 -3.75 1.64 7.92
N TYR A 58 -3.25 2.76 7.40
CA TYR A 58 -4.09 3.80 6.81
C TYR A 58 -4.14 3.63 5.29
N SER A 59 -5.34 3.57 4.73
CA SER A 59 -5.54 3.71 3.29
C SER A 59 -5.46 5.18 2.91
N GLU A 60 -4.51 5.55 2.06
CA GLU A 60 -4.33 6.90 1.54
C GLU A 60 -4.55 6.87 0.02
N TYR A 61 -5.78 7.16 -0.41
CA TYR A 61 -6.11 7.21 -1.83
C TYR A 61 -5.89 8.62 -2.39
N GLU A 62 -5.05 8.74 -3.41
CA GLU A 62 -4.66 10.00 -4.07
C GLU A 62 -4.98 10.02 -5.58
N GLY A 63 -5.74 9.05 -6.08
CA GLY A 63 -6.12 8.99 -7.48
C GLY A 63 -7.07 10.12 -7.89
N ALA A 64 -6.94 10.60 -9.13
CA ALA A 64 -7.72 11.72 -9.67
C ALA A 64 -9.21 11.39 -9.99
N GLY A 65 -9.61 10.12 -9.86
CA GLY A 65 -10.96 9.63 -10.17
C GLY A 65 -11.98 9.77 -9.04
N ASP A 66 -12.95 8.84 -8.99
CA ASP A 66 -13.94 8.77 -7.92
C ASP A 66 -13.27 8.45 -6.57
N PHE A 67 -13.18 9.48 -5.71
CA PHE A 67 -12.59 9.38 -4.38
C PHE A 67 -13.26 8.31 -3.51
N LEU A 68 -14.59 8.23 -3.50
CA LEU A 68 -15.32 7.28 -2.65
C LEU A 68 -15.17 5.86 -3.17
N GLY A 69 -15.29 5.68 -4.49
CA GLY A 69 -15.07 4.40 -5.17
C GLY A 69 -13.65 3.88 -4.92
N GLY A 70 -12.64 4.68 -5.23
CA GLY A 70 -11.22 4.30 -5.08
C GLY A 70 -10.83 4.05 -3.63
N THR A 71 -11.35 4.83 -2.68
CA THR A 71 -11.15 4.56 -1.24
C THR A 71 -11.76 3.23 -0.82
N ARG A 72 -13.00 2.93 -1.24
CA ARG A 72 -13.66 1.66 -0.88
C ARG A 72 -12.92 0.46 -1.45
N GLU A 73 -12.48 0.55 -2.70
CA GLU A 73 -11.70 -0.49 -3.36
C GLU A 73 -10.37 -0.73 -2.65
N SER A 74 -9.63 0.34 -2.37
CA SER A 74 -8.35 0.26 -1.64
C SER A 74 -8.52 -0.41 -0.28
N VAL A 75 -9.51 0.02 0.51
CA VAL A 75 -9.81 -0.59 1.82
C VAL A 75 -10.23 -2.06 1.65
N GLY A 76 -10.99 -2.39 0.61
CA GLY A 76 -11.38 -3.76 0.28
C GLY A 76 -10.15 -4.65 0.07
N PHE A 77 -9.23 -4.22 -0.79
CA PHE A 77 -7.97 -4.92 -1.03
C PHE A 77 -7.15 -5.11 0.25
N LEU A 78 -6.92 -4.05 1.02
CA LEU A 78 -6.12 -4.11 2.26
C LEU A 78 -6.73 -5.07 3.29
N ARG A 79 -8.05 -5.04 3.46
CA ARG A 79 -8.75 -5.99 4.34
C ARG A 79 -8.59 -7.42 3.84
N SER A 80 -8.73 -7.66 2.55
CA SER A 80 -8.57 -8.99 1.98
C SER A 80 -7.13 -9.50 2.02
N ALA A 81 -6.13 -8.62 2.05
CA ALA A 81 -4.73 -9.00 2.22
C ALA A 81 -4.39 -9.32 3.68
N LEU A 82 -4.91 -8.56 4.64
CA LEU A 82 -4.66 -8.76 6.08
C LEU A 82 -5.38 -9.96 6.70
N ASN A 83 -6.45 -10.46 6.08
CA ASN A 83 -7.24 -11.60 6.59
C ASN A 83 -6.87 -12.94 5.93
N ARG A 84 -5.66 -13.07 5.38
CA ARG A 84 -5.20 -14.29 4.72
C ARG A 84 -4.54 -15.27 5.68
#